data_AF-A0A433E8P8-F1
#
_entry.id   AF-A0A433E8P8-F1
#
_cell.length_a   1.000
_cell.length_b   1.000
_cell.length_c   1.000
_cell.angle_alpha   90.00
_cell.angle_beta   90.00
_cell.angle_gamma   90.00
#
_symmetry.space_group_name_H-M   'P 1'
#
loop_
_entity.id
_entity.type
_entity.pdbx_description
1 polymer ?
#
loop_
_entity_poly.entity_id
_entity_poly.type
_entity_poly.pdbx_seq_one_letter_code
_entity_poly.pdbx_strand_id
1 'polypeptide(L)'
;MISQKMVGVLMLLGGAIAVTGCGGSGESTASSATAQSSSSASVASTSAASSASSSLDASPLSGVKGYSQEASFTPVAELTDEDKARAVRGAEDAMKAFVSGKDYQQWSEEFYPLVSAELQNRYGPKTPTKAFKSEVNGSGEIVQDPTIREGNRYTVRVKVQTGIGPYFVLMHREAERPQVWKVTAVDTAGEYDAYVKSKTGP
;
A
#
# COMPACT_ATOMS: atom_id res chain seq x y z
N MET A 1 47.91 -12.16 -41.87
CA MET A 1 47.49 -13.33 -41.06
C MET A 1 46.02 -13.17 -40.72
N ILE A 2 45.11 -14.06 -41.15
CA ILE A 2 44.59 -15.23 -40.38
C ILE A 2 43.85 -14.72 -39.13
N SER A 3 42.51 -14.67 -39.02
CA SER A 3 41.38 -15.33 -39.72
C SER A 3 41.02 -16.76 -39.27
N GLN A 4 40.12 -16.85 -38.29
CA GLN A 4 39.31 -18.01 -37.86
C GLN A 4 38.08 -17.48 -37.10
N LYS A 5 36.97 -18.23 -36.92
CA LYS A 5 36.16 -19.00 -37.88
C LYS A 5 34.78 -19.27 -37.24
N MET A 6 33.72 -19.46 -38.03
CA MET A 6 32.37 -19.72 -37.50
C MET A 6 32.26 -21.11 -36.83
N VAL A 7 31.50 -21.18 -35.74
CA VAL A 7 30.54 -22.26 -35.47
C VAL A 7 29.26 -21.60 -34.97
N GLY A 8 28.10 -22.07 -35.43
CA GLY A 8 26.79 -21.68 -34.91
C GLY A 8 25.90 -22.90 -34.76
N VAL A 9 24.87 -22.81 -33.93
CA VAL A 9 23.81 -23.82 -33.82
C VAL A 9 22.45 -23.14 -33.93
N LEU A 10 21.64 -23.65 -34.83
CA LEU A 10 20.24 -23.29 -35.04
C LEU A 10 19.37 -24.38 -34.42
N MET A 11 18.40 -24.01 -33.58
CA MET A 11 17.27 -24.86 -33.22
C MET A 11 15.99 -24.03 -33.19
N LEU A 12 15.00 -24.47 -33.94
CA LEU A 12 13.66 -23.86 -34.05
C LEU A 12 12.68 -24.65 -33.17
N LEU A 13 11.85 -23.93 -32.41
CA LEU A 13 10.50 -24.36 -32.00
C LEU A 13 9.76 -23.10 -31.50
N GLY A 14 8.48 -22.84 -31.81
CA GLY A 14 7.54 -23.62 -32.62
C GLY A 14 6.21 -23.81 -31.89
N GLY A 15 5.39 -22.77 -31.83
CA GLY A 15 4.10 -22.84 -31.10
C GLY A 15 3.24 -21.59 -31.26
N ALA A 16 2.40 -21.57 -32.30
CA ALA A 16 1.30 -20.62 -32.43
C ALA A 16 -0.02 -21.31 -32.06
N ILE A 17 -0.82 -20.69 -31.19
CA ILE A 17 -2.15 -21.18 -30.82
C ILE A 17 -3.18 -20.22 -31.40
N ALA A 18 -3.93 -20.68 -32.40
CA ALA A 18 -5.09 -19.97 -32.93
C ALA A 18 -6.34 -20.36 -32.16
N VAL A 19 -7.24 -19.40 -31.92
CA VAL A 19 -8.57 -19.63 -31.34
C VAL A 19 -9.65 -19.19 -32.34
N THR A 20 -10.49 -20.15 -32.75
CA THR A 20 -11.55 -19.96 -33.75
C THR A 20 -12.82 -20.64 -33.27
N GLY A 21 -13.94 -19.91 -33.34
CA GLY A 21 -15.28 -20.30 -32.87
C GLY A 21 -15.98 -19.05 -32.37
N CYS A 22 -17.07 -18.55 -32.96
CA CYS A 22 -18.33 -19.22 -33.31
C CYS A 22 -18.93 -19.91 -32.06
N GLY A 23 -20.11 -19.54 -31.55
CA GLY A 23 -21.18 -18.72 -32.13
C GLY A 23 -22.44 -19.56 -32.30
N GLY A 24 -23.42 -19.38 -31.42
CA GLY A 24 -24.66 -20.15 -31.44
C GLY A 24 -25.52 -19.90 -30.20
N SER A 25 -26.81 -19.64 -30.42
CA SER A 25 -27.81 -19.51 -29.35
C SER A 25 -28.19 -20.89 -28.81
N GLY A 26 -28.59 -20.97 -27.54
CA GLY A 26 -29.07 -22.19 -26.90
C GLY A 26 -30.06 -21.91 -25.79
N GLU A 27 -31.35 -21.99 -26.11
CA GLU A 27 -32.47 -21.89 -25.16
C GLU A 27 -33.02 -23.29 -24.87
N SER A 28 -33.29 -23.63 -23.60
CA SER A 28 -34.41 -24.48 -23.14
C SER A 28 -34.24 -25.05 -21.73
N THR A 29 -35.19 -24.70 -20.87
CA THR A 29 -35.91 -25.57 -19.92
C THR A 29 -35.65 -27.09 -19.96
N ALA A 30 -35.39 -27.67 -18.78
CA ALA A 30 -35.82 -29.01 -18.39
C ALA A 30 -36.02 -29.08 -16.86
N SER A 31 -36.87 -29.99 -16.38
CA SER A 31 -37.40 -30.00 -15.00
C SER A 31 -37.00 -31.24 -14.19
N SER A 32 -37.20 -31.15 -12.86
CA SER A 32 -37.46 -32.27 -11.94
C SER A 32 -36.27 -33.20 -11.56
N ALA A 33 -36.26 -33.82 -10.38
CA ALA A 33 -36.97 -33.54 -9.11
C ALA A 33 -36.38 -34.40 -7.97
N THR A 34 -36.49 -33.92 -6.73
CA THR A 34 -36.72 -34.77 -5.55
C THR A 34 -37.46 -33.97 -4.47
N ALA A 35 -38.26 -34.66 -3.65
CA ALA A 35 -39.18 -34.04 -2.69
C ALA A 35 -38.63 -34.03 -1.26
N GLN A 36 -39.18 -33.14 -0.42
CA GLN A 36 -39.27 -33.38 1.02
C GLN A 36 -40.63 -32.90 1.55
N SER A 37 -41.18 -33.64 2.50
CA SER A 37 -42.59 -33.58 2.88
C SER A 37 -42.94 -32.46 3.88
N SER A 38 -44.22 -32.07 3.85
CA SER A 38 -44.84 -31.11 4.76
C SER A 38 -44.93 -31.59 6.21
N SER A 39 -45.04 -30.64 7.15
CA SER A 39 -45.97 -30.73 8.29
C SER A 39 -46.25 -29.33 8.86
N SER A 40 -47.51 -29.04 9.14
CA SER A 40 -47.97 -27.73 9.64
C SER A 40 -48.08 -27.69 11.16
N ALA A 41 -47.98 -26.50 11.75
CA ALA A 41 -48.41 -26.21 13.11
C ALA A 41 -49.38 -25.01 13.12
N SER A 42 -50.37 -25.05 14.00
CA SER A 42 -51.57 -24.18 13.95
C SER A 42 -51.41 -22.82 14.64
N VAL A 43 -52.39 -21.94 14.44
CA VAL A 43 -52.41 -20.53 14.88
C VAL A 43 -53.40 -20.25 16.02
N ALA A 44 -53.28 -19.04 16.59
CA ALA A 44 -54.29 -18.21 17.28
C ALA A 44 -54.26 -18.12 18.84
N SER A 45 -54.48 -16.88 19.30
CA SER A 45 -54.30 -16.35 20.67
C SER A 45 -55.54 -16.54 21.58
N THR A 46 -55.51 -16.22 22.88
CA THR A 46 -55.80 -14.85 23.40
C THR A 46 -55.65 -14.73 24.94
N SER A 47 -55.35 -13.50 25.40
CA SER A 47 -55.72 -12.80 26.67
C SER A 47 -56.00 -13.58 27.98
N ALA A 48 -55.59 -13.15 29.20
CA ALA A 48 -54.77 -12.03 29.73
C ALA A 48 -54.48 -12.36 31.25
N ALA A 49 -54.20 -11.49 32.26
CA ALA A 49 -54.16 -10.03 32.44
C ALA A 49 -53.34 -9.59 33.70
N SER A 50 -53.09 -8.27 33.81
CA SER A 50 -52.88 -7.42 35.01
C SER A 50 -52.20 -7.94 36.30
N SER A 51 -51.02 -7.39 36.59
CA SER A 51 -50.79 -6.64 37.85
C SER A 51 -49.76 -5.53 37.62
N ALA A 52 -49.89 -4.41 38.34
CA ALA A 52 -48.97 -3.27 38.25
C ALA A 52 -48.34 -3.01 39.61
N SER A 53 -47.03 -2.82 39.66
CA SER A 53 -46.31 -2.30 40.81
C SER A 53 -45.26 -1.31 40.33
N SER A 54 -45.19 -0.16 40.98
CA SER A 54 -44.45 1.00 40.49
C SER A 54 -43.15 1.22 41.28
N SER A 55 -42.17 1.80 40.57
CA SER A 55 -41.15 2.71 41.10
C SER A 55 -39.77 2.14 41.50
N LEU A 56 -38.81 3.08 41.44
CA LEU A 56 -37.44 3.10 41.96
C LEU A 56 -36.34 2.35 41.17
N ASP A 57 -35.57 3.19 40.45
CA ASP A 57 -34.14 3.11 40.15
C ASP A 57 -33.54 1.78 39.63
N ALA A 58 -33.60 1.62 38.31
CA ALA A 58 -32.66 0.79 37.57
C ALA A 58 -31.73 1.70 36.74
N SER A 59 -30.55 2.02 37.28
CA SER A 59 -29.51 2.75 36.53
C SER A 59 -29.21 2.05 35.20
N PRO A 60 -29.25 2.74 34.04
CA PRO A 60 -29.33 2.12 32.70
C PRO A 60 -28.04 1.41 32.23
N LEU A 61 -27.01 1.36 33.07
CA LEU A 61 -25.72 0.70 32.81
C LEU A 61 -25.55 -0.63 33.56
N SER A 62 -26.49 -0.98 34.46
CA SER A 62 -26.49 -2.22 35.24
C SER A 62 -26.77 -3.46 34.36
N GLY A 63 -25.77 -3.85 33.59
CA GLY A 63 -25.86 -4.92 32.58
C GLY A 63 -24.83 -4.80 31.46
N VAL A 64 -24.22 -3.61 31.28
CA VAL A 64 -23.04 -3.48 30.41
C VAL A 64 -21.87 -4.22 31.06
N LYS A 65 -21.60 -5.44 30.55
CA LYS A 65 -20.32 -6.10 30.72
C LYS A 65 -19.30 -5.25 29.96
N GLY A 66 -18.64 -4.35 30.69
CA GLY A 66 -17.71 -3.38 30.12
C GLY A 66 -16.71 -4.07 29.19
N TYR A 67 -16.64 -3.61 27.95
CA TYR A 67 -15.63 -4.07 27.02
C TYR A 67 -14.28 -3.66 27.61
N SER A 68 -13.48 -4.63 28.06
CA SER A 68 -12.06 -4.35 28.32
C SER A 68 -11.48 -3.99 26.97
N GLN A 69 -11.26 -2.68 26.74
CA GLN A 69 -10.46 -2.23 25.61
C GLN A 69 -8.99 -2.48 25.97
N GLU A 70 -8.67 -3.76 26.07
CA GLU A 70 -7.33 -4.31 26.16
C GLU A 70 -6.71 -4.15 24.76
N ALA A 71 -6.48 -2.89 24.39
CA ALA A 71 -5.72 -2.52 23.23
C ALA A 71 -4.32 -3.10 23.44
N SER A 72 -4.08 -4.25 22.82
CA SER A 72 -2.84 -4.99 22.86
C SER A 72 -1.78 -4.18 22.12
N PHE A 73 -1.24 -3.18 22.82
CA PHE A 73 -0.17 -2.32 22.36
C PHE A 73 1.09 -3.17 22.19
N THR A 74 1.14 -3.82 21.03
CA THR A 74 2.23 -4.69 20.62
C THR A 74 3.41 -3.77 20.36
N PRO A 75 4.46 -3.78 21.20
CA PRO A 75 5.51 -2.76 21.10
C PRO A 75 6.18 -2.89 19.74
N VAL A 76 6.18 -1.81 18.96
CA VAL A 76 6.66 -1.85 17.57
C VAL A 76 8.08 -2.39 17.55
N ALA A 77 8.25 -3.48 16.80
CA ALA A 77 9.50 -4.22 16.73
C ALA A 77 10.64 -3.35 16.21
N GLU A 78 11.86 -3.68 16.64
CA GLU A 78 13.09 -3.08 16.14
C GLU A 78 13.15 -3.20 14.60
N LEU A 79 13.86 -2.27 13.95
CA LEU A 79 13.89 -2.21 12.49
C LEU A 79 14.73 -3.37 11.92
N THR A 80 14.05 -4.43 11.47
CA THR A 80 14.69 -5.61 10.88
C THR A 80 15.34 -5.28 9.53
N ASP A 81 16.30 -6.09 9.07
CA ASP A 81 16.90 -5.89 7.74
C ASP A 81 15.91 -6.13 6.60
N GLU A 82 14.89 -6.94 6.84
CA GLU A 82 13.73 -7.11 5.96
C GLU A 82 12.82 -5.85 5.94
N ASP A 83 12.65 -5.15 7.07
CA ASP A 83 11.99 -3.82 7.08
C ASP A 83 12.80 -2.77 6.31
N LYS A 84 14.13 -2.79 6.45
CA LYS A 84 15.05 -1.93 5.70
C LYS A 84 14.94 -2.19 4.19
N ALA A 85 14.92 -3.46 3.78
CA ALA A 85 14.73 -3.86 2.39
C ALA A 85 13.36 -3.40 1.84
N ARG A 86 12.28 -3.53 2.61
CA ARG A 86 10.96 -2.99 2.25
C ARG A 86 10.98 -1.47 2.09
N ALA A 87 11.64 -0.74 2.99
CA ALA A 87 11.75 0.72 2.92
C ALA A 87 12.53 1.18 1.67
N VAL A 88 13.66 0.52 1.36
CA VAL A 88 14.45 0.77 0.15
C VAL A 88 13.62 0.50 -1.11
N ARG A 89 12.96 -0.67 -1.19
CA ARG A 89 12.10 -1.03 -2.32
C ARG A 89 10.94 -0.03 -2.50
N GLY A 90 10.34 0.43 -1.40
CA GLY A 90 9.30 1.47 -1.40
C GLY A 90 9.81 2.83 -1.89
N ALA A 91 11.02 3.23 -1.48
CA ALA A 91 11.66 4.45 -1.97
C ALA A 91 11.99 4.38 -3.47
N GLU A 92 12.50 3.25 -3.94
CA GLU A 92 12.77 3.03 -5.36
C GLU A 92 11.49 3.07 -6.20
N ASP A 93 10.43 2.37 -5.79
CA ASP A 93 9.16 2.36 -6.54
C ASP A 93 8.47 3.73 -6.54
N ALA A 94 8.54 4.47 -5.42
CA ALA A 94 8.06 5.86 -5.37
C ALA A 94 8.90 6.78 -6.27
N MET A 95 10.22 6.61 -6.32
CA MET A 95 11.07 7.41 -7.20
C MET A 95 10.87 7.07 -8.69
N LYS A 96 10.63 5.80 -9.05
CA LYS A 96 10.26 5.40 -10.43
C LYS A 96 8.98 6.13 -10.89
N ALA A 97 7.97 6.22 -10.03
CA ALA A 97 6.77 7.02 -10.31
C ALA A 97 7.08 8.52 -10.39
N PHE A 98 7.85 9.05 -9.43
CA PHE A 98 8.23 10.47 -9.36
C PHE A 98 8.95 10.96 -10.62
N VAL A 99 9.97 10.23 -11.10
CA VAL A 99 10.77 10.60 -12.28
C VAL A 99 10.20 10.12 -13.61
N SER A 100 8.99 9.54 -13.62
CA SER A 100 8.40 8.90 -14.82
C SER A 100 8.21 9.84 -16.02
N GLY A 101 8.15 11.17 -15.82
CA GLY A 101 7.86 12.14 -16.88
C GLY A 101 6.45 12.02 -17.47
N LYS A 102 5.54 11.31 -16.79
CA LYS A 102 4.13 11.21 -17.17
C LYS A 102 3.39 12.53 -16.94
N ASP A 103 2.27 12.71 -17.61
CA ASP A 103 1.40 13.88 -17.39
C ASP A 103 0.75 13.80 -16.00
N TYR A 104 0.47 14.96 -15.40
CA TYR A 104 0.16 15.06 -13.96
C TYR A 104 -0.89 14.06 -13.46
N GLN A 105 -1.93 13.79 -14.24
CA GLN A 105 -2.96 12.81 -13.88
C GLN A 105 -2.36 11.41 -13.66
N GLN A 106 -1.77 10.80 -14.70
CA GLN A 106 -1.14 9.48 -14.62
C GLN A 106 0.01 9.43 -13.61
N TRP A 107 0.79 10.52 -13.52
CA TRP A 107 1.85 10.67 -12.54
C TRP A 107 1.30 10.62 -11.10
N SER A 108 0.19 11.30 -10.83
CA SER A 108 -0.45 11.30 -9.50
C SER A 108 -1.11 9.95 -9.18
N GLU A 109 -1.72 9.29 -10.17
CA GLU A 109 -2.30 7.95 -10.04
C GLU A 109 -1.25 6.90 -9.63
N GLU A 110 0.00 7.03 -10.09
CA GLU A 110 1.11 6.14 -9.73
C GLU A 110 1.87 6.58 -8.46
N PHE A 111 2.05 7.88 -8.24
CA PHE A 111 2.86 8.41 -7.13
C PHE A 111 2.07 8.54 -5.82
N TYR A 112 0.82 9.00 -5.85
CA TYR A 112 0.04 9.30 -4.63
C TYR A 112 -0.23 8.06 -3.76
N PRO A 113 -0.45 6.84 -4.30
CA PRO A 113 -0.53 5.61 -3.50
C PRO A 113 0.73 5.29 -2.69
N LEU A 114 1.89 5.83 -3.04
CA LEU A 114 3.19 5.52 -2.42
C LEU A 114 3.64 6.55 -1.38
N VAL A 115 2.96 7.70 -1.29
CA VAL A 115 3.34 8.83 -0.42
C VAL A 115 2.29 9.15 0.65
N SER A 116 2.66 10.00 1.62
CA SER A 116 1.77 10.55 2.64
C SER A 116 0.90 11.69 2.09
N ALA A 117 -0.26 11.93 2.71
CA ALA A 117 -1.16 13.02 2.31
C ALA A 117 -0.51 14.42 2.43
N GLU A 118 0.38 14.62 3.40
CA GLU A 118 1.16 15.87 3.53
C GLU A 118 2.08 16.09 2.33
N LEU A 119 2.72 15.05 1.82
CA LEU A 119 3.55 15.13 0.62
C LEU A 119 2.71 15.30 -0.64
N GLN A 120 1.51 14.68 -0.74
CA GLN A 120 0.58 14.92 -1.85
C GLN A 120 0.21 16.40 -1.96
N ASN A 121 -0.01 17.08 -0.83
CA ASN A 121 -0.36 18.51 -0.77
C ASN A 121 0.74 19.46 -1.30
N ARG A 122 2.00 19.00 -1.48
CA ARG A 122 3.05 19.77 -2.18
C ARG A 122 2.86 19.82 -3.70
N TYR A 123 1.98 18.99 -4.27
CA TYR A 123 1.80 18.81 -5.71
C TYR A 123 0.35 19.09 -6.15
N GLY A 124 0.18 19.43 -7.43
CA GLY A 124 -1.13 19.74 -8.00
C GLY A 124 -1.05 19.87 -9.53
N PRO A 125 -2.15 20.20 -10.24
CA PRO A 125 -2.19 20.21 -11.71
C PRO A 125 -1.18 21.12 -12.43
N LYS A 126 -0.44 21.97 -11.71
CA LYS A 126 0.65 22.82 -12.22
C LYS A 126 2.05 22.25 -11.96
N THR A 127 2.17 21.06 -11.37
CA THR A 127 3.46 20.40 -11.10
C THR A 127 4.17 20.10 -12.43
N PRO A 128 5.43 20.51 -12.60
CA PRO A 128 6.17 20.31 -13.85
C PRO A 128 6.72 18.89 -13.96
N THR A 129 5.85 17.87 -13.95
CA THR A 129 6.23 16.44 -13.95
C THR A 129 7.16 16.05 -15.11
N LYS A 130 7.05 16.74 -16.25
CA LYS A 130 7.95 16.59 -17.40
C LYS A 130 9.41 16.97 -17.09
N ALA A 131 9.64 17.91 -16.17
CA ALA A 131 10.99 18.31 -15.75
C ALA A 131 11.66 17.29 -14.81
N PHE A 132 10.87 16.44 -14.15
CA PHE A 132 11.40 15.33 -13.34
C PHE A 132 11.80 14.11 -14.19
N LYS A 133 11.55 14.12 -15.51
CA LYS A 133 11.73 12.95 -16.38
C LYS A 133 13.17 12.42 -16.31
N SER A 134 13.33 11.23 -15.75
CA SER A 134 14.62 10.55 -15.57
C SER A 134 14.43 9.04 -15.44
N GLU A 135 15.48 8.34 -15.02
CA GLU A 135 15.46 6.92 -14.67
C GLU A 135 16.12 6.74 -13.28
N VAL A 136 15.73 5.69 -12.56
CA VAL A 136 16.33 5.31 -11.26
C VAL A 136 17.51 4.39 -11.51
N ASN A 137 18.70 4.79 -11.05
CA ASN A 137 19.97 4.15 -11.38
C ASN A 137 20.49 3.31 -10.21
N GLY A 138 20.36 1.99 -10.32
CA GLY A 138 20.77 1.06 -9.25
C GLY A 138 19.82 1.05 -8.06
N SER A 139 20.24 0.40 -6.97
CA SER A 139 19.43 0.25 -5.76
C SER A 139 19.54 1.44 -4.81
N GLY A 140 18.49 1.67 -4.01
CA GLY A 140 18.50 2.67 -2.95
C GLY A 140 19.40 2.28 -1.77
N GLU A 141 20.03 3.28 -1.14
CA GLU A 141 20.94 3.11 0.00
C GLU A 141 20.36 3.80 1.24
N ILE A 142 20.23 3.10 2.37
CA ILE A 142 19.86 3.76 3.63
C ILE A 142 21.05 4.58 4.12
N VAL A 143 20.82 5.88 4.33
CA VAL A 143 21.84 6.82 4.82
C VAL A 143 21.58 7.21 6.27
N GLN A 144 22.66 7.46 7.02
CA GLN A 144 22.56 7.97 8.37
C GLN A 144 22.16 9.45 8.34
N ASP A 145 20.87 9.73 8.53
CA ASP A 145 20.33 11.07 8.65
C ASP A 145 20.50 11.57 10.11
N PRO A 146 21.31 12.60 10.38
CA PRO A 146 21.58 13.08 11.75
C PRO A 146 20.37 13.76 12.40
N THR A 147 19.29 14.00 11.66
CA THR A 147 18.02 14.50 12.21
C THR A 147 17.12 13.37 12.73
N ILE A 148 17.38 12.13 12.30
CA ILE A 148 16.71 10.93 12.79
C ILE A 148 17.43 10.45 14.05
N ARG A 149 16.72 10.44 15.18
CA ARG A 149 17.24 9.96 16.46
C ARG A 149 17.64 8.49 16.40
N GLU A 150 18.71 8.12 17.10
CA GLU A 150 19.07 6.72 17.35
C GLU A 150 17.91 5.96 18.01
N GLY A 151 17.78 4.67 17.72
CA GLY A 151 16.66 3.84 18.19
C GLY A 151 15.29 4.13 17.54
N ASN A 152 15.22 5.02 16.53
CA ASN A 152 13.98 5.26 15.78
C ASN A 152 13.55 4.00 15.01
N ARG A 153 12.30 3.56 15.21
CA ARG A 153 11.71 2.36 14.61
C ARG A 153 10.72 2.63 13.47
N TYR A 154 10.55 3.89 13.07
CA TYR A 154 9.46 4.35 12.19
C TYR A 154 9.93 5.04 10.91
N THR A 155 11.06 5.74 10.94
CA THR A 155 11.57 6.49 9.78
C THR A 155 12.98 6.06 9.37
N VAL A 156 13.20 5.93 8.06
CA VAL A 156 14.55 5.82 7.47
C VAL A 156 14.70 6.77 6.29
N ARG A 157 15.91 7.29 6.09
CA ARG A 157 16.27 8.07 4.90
C ARG A 157 16.94 7.16 3.88
N VAL A 158 16.41 7.12 2.66
CA VAL A 158 16.96 6.35 1.54
C VAL A 158 17.48 7.32 0.48
N LYS A 159 18.77 7.24 0.18
CA LYS A 159 19.39 7.89 -0.97
C LYS A 159 19.10 7.04 -2.22
N VAL A 160 18.31 7.58 -3.15
CA VAL A 160 18.01 6.94 -4.43
C VAL A 160 18.68 7.74 -5.54
N GLN A 161 19.54 7.09 -6.33
CA GLN A 161 20.24 7.74 -7.43
C GLN A 161 19.34 7.80 -8.68
N THR A 162 19.32 8.94 -9.36
CA THR A 162 18.60 9.10 -10.63
C THR A 162 19.52 9.71 -11.70
N GLY A 163 19.07 9.72 -12.95
CA GLY A 163 19.77 10.36 -14.07
C GLY A 163 19.86 11.90 -13.97
N ILE A 164 19.09 12.53 -13.08
CA ILE A 164 19.17 13.98 -12.78
C ILE A 164 19.81 14.29 -11.40
N GLY A 165 20.30 13.27 -10.69
CA GLY A 165 20.99 13.40 -9.40
C GLY A 165 20.47 12.48 -8.29
N PRO A 166 21.11 12.48 -7.11
CA PRO A 166 20.61 11.78 -5.93
C PRO A 166 19.43 12.52 -5.29
N TYR A 167 18.41 11.75 -4.90
CA TYR A 167 17.30 12.18 -4.05
C TYR A 167 17.35 11.48 -2.69
N PHE A 168 16.98 12.22 -1.65
CA PHE A 168 16.95 11.77 -0.26
C PHE A 168 15.50 11.60 0.19
N VAL A 169 15.02 10.36 0.06
CA VAL A 169 13.64 9.95 0.29
C VAL A 169 13.44 9.60 1.76
N LEU A 170 12.57 10.31 2.47
CA LEU A 170 12.21 9.98 3.85
C LEU A 170 11.05 8.99 3.84
N MET A 171 11.32 7.75 4.22
CA MET A 171 10.31 6.69 4.36
C MET A 171 9.79 6.65 5.80
N HIS A 172 8.49 6.51 5.98
CA HIS A 172 7.80 6.37 7.27
C HIS A 172 6.90 5.12 7.26
N ARG A 173 6.85 4.38 8.37
CA ARG A 173 5.88 3.30 8.62
C ARG A 173 5.00 3.58 9.84
N GLU A 174 3.75 3.13 9.81
CA GLU A 174 2.79 3.24 10.91
C GLU A 174 2.99 2.12 11.94
N ALA A 175 2.62 2.36 13.21
CA ALA A 175 2.78 1.38 14.29
C ALA A 175 1.84 0.17 14.11
N GLU A 176 0.64 0.44 13.60
CA GLU A 176 -0.45 -0.48 13.33
C GLU A 176 -0.22 -1.29 12.04
N ARG A 177 0.70 -0.82 11.19
CA ARG A 177 1.01 -1.36 9.86
C ARG A 177 2.51 -1.30 9.55
N PRO A 178 3.37 -1.95 10.36
CA PRO A 178 4.84 -1.81 10.25
C PRO A 178 5.45 -2.35 8.94
N GLN A 179 4.67 -3.07 8.13
CA GLN A 179 5.00 -3.52 6.78
C GLN A 179 4.69 -2.48 5.69
N VAL A 180 3.89 -1.45 5.98
CA VAL A 180 3.47 -0.42 5.02
C VAL A 180 4.36 0.81 5.18
N TRP A 181 5.14 1.09 4.15
CA TRP A 181 6.00 2.25 4.07
C TRP A 181 5.41 3.31 3.14
N LYS A 182 5.55 4.58 3.52
CA LYS A 182 5.12 5.76 2.77
C LYS A 182 6.24 6.77 2.68
N VAL A 183 6.39 7.43 1.54
CA VAL A 183 7.29 8.61 1.46
C VAL A 183 6.63 9.81 2.15
N THR A 184 7.37 10.50 3.02
CA THR A 184 6.96 11.75 3.66
C THR A 184 7.73 12.98 3.15
N ALA A 185 8.97 12.78 2.66
CA ALA A 185 9.73 13.82 1.97
C ALA A 185 10.50 13.24 0.78
N VAL A 186 10.59 14.01 -0.31
CA VAL A 186 11.51 13.79 -1.44
C VAL A 186 12.32 15.07 -1.57
N ASP A 187 13.58 15.00 -1.17
CA ASP A 187 14.48 16.16 -1.13
C ASP A 187 15.63 15.93 -2.12
N THR A 188 16.00 16.94 -2.91
CA THR A 188 17.29 16.94 -3.63
C THR A 188 18.45 17.01 -2.63
N ALA A 189 19.68 16.70 -3.06
CA ALA A 189 20.86 16.85 -2.20
C ALA A 189 20.98 18.24 -1.54
N GLY A 190 20.66 19.33 -2.26
CA GLY A 190 20.69 20.69 -1.73
C GLY A 190 19.59 20.98 -0.71
N GLU A 191 18.38 20.45 -0.92
CA GLU A 191 17.27 20.55 0.05
C GLU A 191 17.56 19.73 1.31
N TYR A 192 18.11 18.53 1.17
CA TYR A 192 18.53 17.67 2.27
C TYR A 192 19.64 18.31 3.12
N ASP A 193 20.69 18.83 2.48
CA ASP A 193 21.78 19.56 3.14
C ASP A 193 21.28 20.78 3.92
N ALA A 194 20.34 21.55 3.34
CA ALA A 194 19.74 22.70 3.99
C ALA A 194 18.83 22.28 5.16
N TYR A 195 18.06 21.20 4.99
CA TYR A 195 17.23 20.62 6.05
C TYR A 195 18.09 20.16 7.23
N VAL A 196 19.14 19.37 6.99
CA VAL A 196 20.08 18.90 8.02
C VAL A 196 20.65 20.08 8.82
N LYS A 197 21.23 21.08 8.14
CA LYS A 197 21.79 22.29 8.78
C LYS A 197 20.75 23.05 9.61
N SER A 198 19.49 23.09 9.16
CA SER A 198 18.38 23.71 9.91
C SER A 198 17.95 22.95 11.18
N LYS A 199 18.39 21.69 11.36
CA LYS A 199 18.06 20.84 12.50
C LYS A 199 19.24 20.56 13.42
N THR A 200 20.46 20.47 12.89
CA THR A 200 21.68 20.24 13.67
C THR A 200 22.32 21.53 14.20
N GLY A 201 22.05 22.66 13.54
CA GLY A 201 22.80 23.90 13.75
C GLY A 201 24.07 23.98 12.90
N PRO A 202 24.78 25.13 12.96
CA PRO A 202 26.09 25.35 12.33
C PRO A 202 27.25 24.71 13.12
#